data_AF-A0A535KCJ7-F1
#
_entry.id   AF-A0A535KCJ7-F1
#
_cell.length_a   1.000
_cell.length_b   1.000
_cell.length_c   1.000
_cell.angle_alpha   90.00
_cell.angle_beta   90.00
_cell.angle_gamma   90.00
#
_symmetry.space_group_name_H-M   'P 1'
#
loop_
_entity.id
_entity.type
_entity.pdbx_description
1 polymer ?
#
loop_
_entity_poly.entity_id
_entity_poly.type
_entity_poly.pdbx_seq_one_letter_code
_entity_poly.pdbx_strand_id
1 'polypeptide(L)'
;MLREVEAKRGPVKVPAFPHLGMSRERLIAPILSSNQVLGYISVLDHPPHNEELAFMAIEQAALVLALSVAKERELSEVEGRVRGEYLEDLLHGTYGDEAAAQRRARHLGYPLHGSHIVMLVDIDDFRGFNKARQISEDAIQALKREFLRRVTTVVRTTYPRALVQGRSDQVVALLPLGTEVTDHQARSHALGLQIRQAVADWKPGFTVSVGFSAPIEAPSLVAGALREVTSVMESLARFKRWSQVVAVPELGLTGLLAAVSDERLVDYSRRHLGP
;
A
#
# COMPACT_ATOMS: atom_id res chain seq x y z
N MET A 1 -5.95 26.28 10.73
CA MET A 1 -5.90 26.58 9.29
C MET A 1 -6.68 25.56 8.44
N LEU A 2 -6.12 24.45 7.94
CA LEU A 2 -6.87 23.55 7.03
C LEU A 2 -8.16 22.98 7.66
N ARG A 3 -8.12 22.61 8.95
CA ARG A 3 -9.33 22.21 9.70
C ARG A 3 -10.43 23.27 9.76
N GLU A 4 -10.09 24.57 9.73
CA GLU A 4 -11.08 25.66 9.70
C GLU A 4 -11.69 25.82 8.31
N VAL A 5 -10.90 25.57 7.26
CA VAL A 5 -11.38 25.51 5.88
C VAL A 5 -12.35 24.33 5.69
N GLU A 6 -12.03 23.16 6.25
CA GLU A 6 -12.93 22.00 6.25
C GLU A 6 -14.24 22.27 7.00
N ALA A 7 -14.17 22.92 8.16
CA ALA A 7 -15.35 23.23 8.97
C ALA A 7 -16.30 24.21 8.27
N LYS A 8 -15.76 25.21 7.57
CA LYS A 8 -16.55 26.19 6.81
C LYS A 8 -17.12 25.64 5.51
N ARG A 9 -16.55 24.57 4.96
CA ARG A 9 -16.97 23.89 3.71
C ARG A 9 -17.08 24.82 2.49
N GLY A 10 -16.34 25.92 2.50
CA GLY A 10 -16.34 26.93 1.45
C GLY A 10 -15.03 27.72 1.46
N PRO A 11 -14.84 28.68 0.55
CA PRO A 11 -13.61 29.44 0.45
C PRO A 11 -13.32 30.25 1.72
N VAL A 12 -12.05 30.32 2.10
CA VAL A 12 -11.59 31.09 3.26
C VAL A 12 -10.34 31.88 2.88
N LYS A 13 -10.31 33.14 3.31
CA LYS A 13 -9.13 33.99 3.23
C LYS A 13 -8.15 33.64 4.34
N VAL A 14 -6.91 33.41 3.95
CA VAL A 14 -5.83 32.97 4.82
C VAL A 14 -4.69 33.98 4.76
N PRO A 15 -4.30 34.60 5.89
CA PRO A 15 -3.21 35.55 5.92
C PRO A 15 -1.85 34.87 5.68
N ALA A 16 -0.81 35.67 5.42
CA ALA A 16 0.56 35.17 5.36
C ALA A 16 1.02 34.62 6.72
N PHE A 17 1.70 33.48 6.70
CA PHE A 17 2.40 32.90 7.85
C PHE A 17 3.88 32.68 7.48
N PRO A 18 4.73 33.73 7.49
CA PRO A 18 6.11 33.64 7.03
C PRO A 18 6.94 32.59 7.78
N HIS A 19 6.66 32.37 9.07
CA HIS A 19 7.30 31.35 9.91
C HIS A 19 6.98 29.90 9.48
N LEU A 20 5.96 29.70 8.65
CA LEU A 20 5.61 28.41 8.03
C LEU A 20 5.97 28.38 6.52
N GLY A 21 6.79 29.33 6.04
CA GLY A 21 7.13 29.45 4.62
C GLY A 21 6.01 30.01 3.74
N MET A 22 4.91 30.51 4.33
CA MET A 22 3.80 31.14 3.60
C MET A 22 3.95 32.66 3.62
N SER A 23 4.65 33.23 2.64
CA SER A 23 4.97 34.66 2.58
C SER A 23 3.85 35.57 2.06
N ARG A 24 2.77 35.01 1.53
CA ARG A 24 1.68 35.74 0.86
C ARG A 24 0.31 35.27 1.32
N GLU A 25 -0.63 36.21 1.37
CA GLU A 25 -2.06 35.95 1.55
C GLU A 25 -2.61 35.07 0.41
N ARG A 26 -3.64 34.29 0.73
CA ARG A 26 -4.26 33.37 -0.22
C ARG A 26 -5.72 33.13 0.07
N LEU A 27 -6.47 32.81 -0.96
CA LEU A 27 -7.77 32.17 -0.84
C LEU A 27 -7.58 30.65 -0.90
N ILE A 28 -8.27 29.92 -0.04
CA ILE A 28 -8.28 28.46 -0.04
C ILE A 28 -9.71 27.97 -0.04
N ALA A 29 -10.06 27.09 -0.97
CA ALA A 29 -11.33 26.37 -0.96
C ALA A 29 -11.10 24.86 -0.87
N PRO A 30 -11.90 24.13 -0.07
CA PRO A 30 -11.82 22.68 -0.01
C PRO A 30 -12.47 22.08 -1.26
N ILE A 31 -11.86 21.04 -1.83
CA ILE A 31 -12.44 20.24 -2.89
C ILE A 31 -13.25 19.13 -2.20
N LEU A 32 -14.58 19.21 -2.27
CA LEU A 32 -15.49 18.33 -1.53
C LEU A 32 -16.26 17.40 -2.48
N SER A 33 -16.29 16.10 -2.17
CA SER A 33 -17.16 15.13 -2.84
C SER A 33 -17.77 14.18 -1.82
N SER A 34 -19.09 13.94 -1.88
CA SER A 34 -19.81 13.01 -0.99
C SER A 34 -19.42 13.13 0.50
N ASN A 35 -19.34 14.37 0.98
CA ASN A 35 -18.97 14.71 2.37
C ASN A 35 -17.51 14.42 2.78
N GLN A 36 -16.63 14.13 1.82
CA GLN A 36 -15.19 13.95 2.02
C GLN A 36 -14.39 15.07 1.35
N VAL A 37 -13.32 15.51 2.01
CA VAL A 37 -12.35 16.46 1.45
C VAL A 37 -11.37 15.66 0.58
N LEU A 38 -11.40 15.93 -0.72
CA LEU A 38 -10.50 15.32 -1.71
C LEU A 38 -9.18 16.08 -1.82
N GLY A 39 -9.15 17.34 -1.40
CA GLY A 39 -7.99 18.21 -1.46
C GLY A 39 -8.36 19.67 -1.23
N TYR A 40 -7.46 20.57 -1.60
CA TYR A 40 -7.65 22.01 -1.49
C TYR A 40 -7.11 22.70 -2.74
N ILE A 41 -7.83 23.72 -3.21
CA ILE A 41 -7.32 24.67 -4.18
C ILE A 41 -6.89 25.93 -3.43
N SER A 42 -5.72 26.48 -3.79
CA SER A 42 -5.22 27.73 -3.21
C SER A 42 -4.82 28.70 -4.32
N VAL A 43 -5.28 29.95 -4.20
CA VAL A 43 -4.94 31.05 -5.10
C VAL A 43 -4.11 32.06 -4.33
N LEU A 44 -2.90 32.33 -4.82
CA LEU A 44 -1.99 33.36 -4.32
C LEU A 44 -2.29 34.70 -5.01
N ASP A 45 -2.10 35.81 -4.31
CA ASP A 45 -2.13 37.17 -4.87
C ASP A 45 -3.36 37.48 -5.74
N HIS A 46 -4.57 37.27 -5.19
CA HIS A 46 -5.77 37.75 -5.88
C HIS A 46 -5.85 39.29 -5.76
N PRO A 47 -6.16 40.03 -6.84
CA PRO A 47 -6.25 41.48 -6.79
C PRO A 47 -7.45 41.94 -5.91
N PRO A 48 -7.27 42.92 -5.01
CA PRO A 48 -8.27 43.30 -4.00
C PRO A 48 -9.54 43.94 -4.59
N HIS A 49 -9.51 44.37 -5.86
CA HIS A 49 -10.59 45.14 -6.48
C HIS A 49 -11.85 44.31 -6.80
N ASN A 50 -11.83 42.98 -6.63
CA ASN A 50 -13.01 42.14 -6.83
C ASN A 50 -12.96 40.84 -6.01
N GLU A 51 -12.88 41.00 -4.68
CA GLU A 51 -12.81 39.89 -3.73
C GLU A 51 -14.02 38.94 -3.85
N GLU A 52 -15.22 39.47 -4.02
CA GLU A 52 -16.43 38.64 -4.18
C GLU A 52 -16.36 37.73 -5.42
N LEU A 53 -15.92 38.26 -6.57
CA LEU A 53 -15.69 37.46 -7.77
C LEU A 53 -14.60 36.41 -7.57
N ALA A 54 -13.55 36.72 -6.79
CA ALA A 54 -12.49 35.76 -6.49
C ALA A 54 -13.01 34.60 -5.61
N PHE A 55 -13.87 34.89 -4.62
CA PHE A 55 -14.55 33.89 -3.81
C PHE A 55 -15.49 33.01 -4.66
N MET A 56 -16.30 33.61 -5.53
CA MET A 56 -17.18 32.84 -6.43
C MET A 56 -16.35 31.99 -7.40
N ALA A 57 -15.29 32.53 -7.98
CA ALA A 57 -14.45 31.82 -8.95
C ALA A 57 -13.74 30.61 -8.31
N ILE A 58 -13.15 30.76 -7.12
CA ILE A 58 -12.48 29.65 -6.44
C ILE A 58 -13.49 28.60 -5.95
N GLU A 59 -14.71 29.00 -5.58
CA GLU A 59 -15.79 28.08 -5.23
C GLU A 59 -16.23 27.25 -6.45
N GLN A 60 -16.46 27.90 -7.59
CA GLN A 60 -16.80 27.20 -8.84
C GLN A 60 -15.65 26.29 -9.31
N ALA A 61 -14.40 26.76 -9.20
CA ALA A 61 -13.23 25.94 -9.51
C ALA A 61 -13.14 24.71 -8.60
N ALA A 62 -13.37 24.86 -7.29
CA ALA A 62 -13.37 23.75 -6.34
C ALA A 62 -14.47 22.72 -6.66
N LEU A 63 -15.66 23.17 -7.08
CA LEU A 63 -16.75 22.29 -7.49
C LEU A 63 -16.41 21.49 -8.76
N VAL A 64 -15.88 22.15 -9.79
CA VAL A 64 -15.46 21.49 -11.04
C VAL A 64 -14.33 20.50 -10.76
N LEU A 65 -13.34 20.88 -9.95
CA LEU A 65 -12.27 19.98 -9.53
C LEU A 65 -12.79 18.78 -8.74
N ALA A 66 -13.79 18.97 -7.88
CA ALA A 66 -14.38 17.87 -7.12
C ALA A 66 -14.96 16.80 -8.04
N LEU A 67 -15.67 17.22 -9.10
CA LEU A 67 -16.20 16.30 -10.10
C LEU A 67 -15.08 15.57 -10.87
N SER A 68 -14.07 16.29 -11.34
CA SER A 68 -12.95 15.69 -12.08
C SER A 68 -12.16 14.71 -11.23
N VAL A 69 -11.81 15.08 -10.00
CA VAL A 69 -11.07 14.20 -9.08
C VAL A 69 -11.92 13.00 -8.67
N ALA A 70 -13.22 13.17 -8.45
CA ALA A 70 -14.12 12.04 -8.16
C ALA A 70 -14.17 11.04 -9.33
N LYS A 71 -14.26 11.54 -10.57
CA LYS A 71 -14.26 10.71 -11.78
C LYS A 71 -12.93 9.98 -11.97
N GLU A 72 -11.80 10.68 -11.82
CA GLU A 72 -10.47 10.07 -11.91
C GLU A 72 -10.27 8.99 -10.85
N ARG A 73 -10.76 9.23 -9.62
CA ARG A 73 -10.71 8.24 -8.55
C ARG A 73 -11.55 7.01 -8.84
N GLU A 74 -12.77 7.19 -9.34
CA GLU A 74 -13.63 6.08 -9.75
C GLU A 74 -12.96 5.22 -10.84
N LEU A 75 -12.40 5.86 -11.88
CA LEU A 75 -11.64 5.19 -12.92
C LEU A 75 -10.44 4.43 -12.35
N SER A 76 -9.64 5.07 -11.49
CA SER A 76 -8.49 4.44 -10.85
C SER A 76 -8.89 3.27 -9.95
N GLU A 77 -10.04 3.33 -9.28
CA GLU A 77 -10.56 2.25 -8.45
C GLU A 77 -11.04 1.07 -9.31
N VAL A 78 -11.68 1.34 -10.46
CA VAL A 78 -12.08 0.31 -11.43
C VAL A 78 -10.85 -0.35 -12.05
N GLU A 79 -9.89 0.43 -12.54
CA GLU A 79 -8.63 -0.12 -13.07
C GLU A 79 -7.86 -0.91 -12.00
N GLY A 80 -7.82 -0.40 -10.78
CA GLY A 80 -7.25 -1.08 -9.62
C GLY A 80 -7.92 -2.44 -9.36
N ARG A 81 -9.26 -2.50 -9.45
CA ARG A 81 -10.05 -3.72 -9.31
C ARG A 81 -9.71 -4.75 -10.39
N VAL A 82 -9.71 -4.35 -11.67
CA VAL A 82 -9.39 -5.25 -12.79
C VAL A 82 -7.95 -5.78 -12.69
N ARG A 83 -7.00 -4.92 -12.30
CA ARG A 83 -5.60 -5.32 -12.06
C ARG A 83 -5.48 -6.27 -10.85
N GLY A 84 -6.27 -6.03 -9.81
CA GLY A 84 -6.37 -6.88 -8.63
C GLY A 84 -6.93 -8.26 -8.97
N GLU A 85 -8.02 -8.34 -9.75
CA GLU A 85 -8.58 -9.61 -10.23
C GLU A 85 -7.57 -10.41 -11.05
N TYR A 86 -6.79 -9.74 -11.91
CA TYR A 86 -5.73 -10.43 -12.63
C TYR A 86 -4.64 -10.97 -11.70
N LEU A 87 -4.26 -10.22 -10.66
CA LEU A 87 -3.33 -10.72 -9.64
C LEU A 87 -3.94 -11.91 -8.88
N GLU A 88 -5.21 -11.84 -8.49
CA GLU A 88 -5.92 -12.95 -7.83
C GLU A 88 -5.83 -14.23 -8.68
N ASP A 89 -6.04 -14.11 -9.99
CA ASP A 89 -5.95 -15.25 -10.90
C ASP A 89 -4.53 -15.84 -10.97
N LEU A 90 -3.50 -14.98 -10.96
CA LEU A 90 -2.10 -15.42 -10.89
C LEU A 90 -1.78 -16.12 -9.56
N LEU A 91 -2.31 -15.61 -8.45
CA LEU A 91 -2.08 -16.17 -7.11
C LEU A 91 -2.79 -17.51 -6.90
N HIS A 92 -3.91 -17.76 -7.59
CA HIS A 92 -4.68 -19.00 -7.50
C HIS A 92 -4.42 -19.98 -8.64
N GLY A 93 -3.64 -19.59 -9.66
CA GLY A 93 -3.42 -20.42 -10.85
C GLY A 93 -4.64 -20.54 -11.76
N THR A 94 -5.62 -19.64 -11.63
CA THR A 94 -6.88 -19.63 -12.42
C THR A 94 -6.79 -18.78 -13.69
N TYR A 95 -5.58 -18.40 -14.10
CA TYR A 95 -5.32 -17.56 -15.27
C TYR A 95 -5.47 -18.25 -16.63
N GLY A 96 -5.81 -19.54 -16.66
CA GLY A 96 -5.88 -20.36 -17.87
C GLY A 96 -4.51 -20.88 -18.28
N ASP A 97 -4.14 -20.70 -19.55
CA ASP A 97 -2.80 -21.02 -20.05
C ASP A 97 -1.86 -19.79 -20.00
N GLU A 98 -0.55 -20.02 -20.17
CA GLU A 98 0.44 -18.93 -20.16
C GLU A 98 0.19 -17.90 -21.27
N ALA A 99 -0.34 -18.34 -22.41
CA ALA A 99 -0.67 -17.44 -23.52
C ALA A 99 -1.83 -16.49 -23.17
N ALA A 100 -2.85 -16.97 -22.43
CA ALA A 100 -3.97 -16.20 -21.92
C ALA A 100 -3.51 -15.21 -20.85
N ALA A 101 -2.66 -15.65 -19.92
CA ALA A 101 -2.03 -14.77 -18.94
C ALA A 101 -1.25 -13.65 -19.63
N GLN A 102 -0.43 -13.97 -20.64
CA GLN A 102 0.33 -12.98 -21.41
C GLN A 102 -0.56 -12.03 -22.20
N ARG A 103 -1.66 -12.51 -22.81
CA ARG A 103 -2.65 -11.65 -23.47
C ARG A 103 -3.27 -10.68 -22.47
N ARG A 104 -3.69 -11.15 -21.30
CA ARG A 104 -4.33 -10.29 -20.28
C ARG A 104 -3.35 -9.27 -19.68
N ALA A 105 -2.13 -9.68 -19.40
CA ALA A 105 -1.06 -8.76 -18.97
C ALA A 105 -0.85 -7.62 -19.97
N ARG A 106 -0.80 -7.92 -21.28
CA ARG A 106 -0.68 -6.91 -22.33
C ARG A 106 -1.84 -5.91 -22.34
N HIS A 107 -3.08 -6.39 -22.21
CA HIS A 107 -4.25 -5.49 -22.12
C HIS A 107 -4.20 -4.57 -20.89
N LEU A 108 -3.61 -5.05 -19.79
CA LEU A 108 -3.44 -4.27 -18.56
C LEU A 108 -2.15 -3.43 -18.55
N GLY A 109 -1.34 -3.45 -19.61
CA GLY A 109 -0.02 -2.80 -19.62
C GLY A 109 0.95 -3.34 -18.56
N TYR A 110 0.73 -4.56 -18.06
CA TYR A 110 1.58 -5.21 -17.08
C TYR A 110 2.74 -5.95 -17.75
N PRO A 111 4.00 -5.70 -17.37
CA PRO A 111 5.16 -6.43 -17.90
C PRO A 111 5.25 -7.82 -17.24
N LEU A 112 4.60 -8.82 -17.86
CA LEU A 112 4.67 -10.21 -17.40
C LEU A 112 5.97 -10.91 -17.80
N HIS A 113 6.76 -10.35 -18.72
CA HIS A 113 8.06 -10.92 -19.09
C HIS A 113 9.17 -10.47 -18.13
N GLY A 114 10.16 -11.35 -17.91
CA GLY A 114 11.24 -11.16 -16.94
C GLY A 114 10.88 -11.73 -15.56
N SER A 115 11.71 -11.43 -14.57
CA SER A 115 11.52 -11.87 -13.20
C SER A 115 10.59 -10.95 -12.41
N HIS A 116 9.95 -11.52 -11.39
CA HIS A 116 9.05 -10.83 -10.48
C HIS A 116 9.36 -11.17 -9.02
N ILE A 117 8.92 -10.33 -8.11
CA ILE A 117 8.91 -10.61 -6.67
C ILE A 117 7.46 -10.54 -6.18
N VAL A 118 7.06 -11.53 -5.39
CA VAL A 118 5.83 -11.46 -4.58
C VAL A 118 6.16 -10.75 -3.28
N MET A 119 5.43 -9.67 -2.99
CA MET A 119 5.47 -8.98 -1.72
C MET A 119 4.18 -9.23 -0.95
N LEU A 120 4.29 -9.52 0.34
CA LEU A 120 3.17 -9.63 1.27
C LEU A 120 3.38 -8.60 2.39
N VAL A 121 2.38 -7.77 2.63
CA VAL A 121 2.34 -6.87 3.80
C VAL A 121 1.20 -7.34 4.69
N ASP A 122 1.51 -7.65 5.95
CA ASP A 122 0.55 -8.14 6.94
C ASP A 122 0.43 -7.16 8.10
N ILE A 123 -0.78 -6.91 8.58
CA ILE A 123 -1.01 -6.09 9.77
C ILE A 123 -0.69 -6.93 11.01
N ASP A 124 0.28 -6.46 11.80
CA ASP A 124 0.65 -7.14 13.03
C ASP A 124 -0.49 -7.07 14.06
N ASP A 125 -0.81 -8.21 14.68
CA ASP A 125 -1.85 -8.36 15.71
C ASP A 125 -3.22 -7.74 15.34
N PHE A 126 -3.64 -7.87 14.08
CA PHE A 126 -4.92 -7.31 13.63
C PHE A 126 -6.12 -7.80 14.47
N ARG A 127 -6.10 -9.07 14.88
CA ARG A 127 -7.14 -9.66 15.74
C ARG A 127 -7.15 -9.05 17.15
N GLY A 128 -5.98 -8.84 17.76
CA GLY A 128 -5.85 -8.19 19.06
C GLY A 128 -6.32 -6.73 18.99
N PHE A 129 -5.97 -6.03 17.92
CA PHE A 129 -6.41 -4.66 17.64
C PHE A 129 -7.94 -4.54 17.56
N ASN A 130 -8.61 -5.45 16.85
CA ASN A 130 -10.07 -5.45 16.72
C ASN A 130 -10.78 -5.76 18.05
N LYS A 131 -10.30 -6.75 18.81
CA LYS A 131 -10.90 -7.16 20.09
C LYS A 131 -10.79 -6.09 21.17
N ALA A 132 -9.64 -5.40 21.26
CA ALA A 132 -9.38 -4.43 22.31
C ALA A 132 -10.23 -3.15 22.21
N ARG A 133 -10.79 -2.85 21.03
CA ARG A 133 -11.42 -1.55 20.74
C ARG A 133 -12.91 -1.61 20.34
N GLN A 134 -13.54 -2.78 20.33
CA GLN A 134 -14.95 -2.97 19.92
C GLN A 134 -15.30 -2.18 18.64
N ILE A 135 -14.42 -2.24 17.64
CA ILE A 135 -14.52 -1.43 16.42
C ILE A 135 -15.68 -1.95 15.58
N SER A 136 -16.50 -1.04 15.04
CA SER A 136 -17.58 -1.41 14.11
C SER A 136 -17.03 -2.00 12.82
N GLU A 137 -17.82 -2.83 12.15
CA GLU A 137 -17.43 -3.42 10.86
C GLU A 137 -17.11 -2.36 9.81
N ASP A 138 -17.89 -1.28 9.73
CA ASP A 138 -17.64 -0.16 8.82
C ASP A 138 -16.29 0.52 9.05
N ALA A 139 -15.90 0.70 10.32
CA ALA A 139 -14.62 1.27 10.69
C ALA A 139 -13.46 0.32 10.35
N ILE A 140 -13.67 -0.99 10.48
CA ILE A 140 -12.70 -2.00 10.02
C ILE A 140 -12.53 -1.94 8.50
N GLN A 141 -13.62 -1.85 7.75
CA GLN A 141 -13.55 -1.76 6.29
C GLN A 141 -12.87 -0.45 5.84
N ALA A 142 -13.16 0.67 6.51
CA ALA A 142 -12.47 1.94 6.25
C ALA A 142 -10.97 1.85 6.54
N LEU A 143 -10.58 1.20 7.63
CA LEU A 143 -9.18 0.95 7.98
C LEU A 143 -8.47 0.12 6.92
N LYS A 144 -9.09 -0.99 6.46
CA LYS A 144 -8.53 -1.86 5.41
C LYS A 144 -8.35 -1.13 4.08
N ARG A 145 -9.34 -0.32 3.67
CA ARG A 145 -9.24 0.50 2.45
C ARG A 145 -8.08 1.49 2.53
N GLU A 146 -7.95 2.18 3.66
CA GLU A 146 -6.88 3.16 3.84
C GLU A 146 -5.49 2.50 3.93
N PHE A 147 -5.40 1.34 4.58
CA PHE A 147 -4.19 0.51 4.59
C PHE A 147 -3.77 0.11 3.17
N LEU A 148 -4.68 -0.49 2.39
CA LEU A 148 -4.44 -0.86 1.00
C LEU A 148 -3.99 0.35 0.17
N ARG A 149 -4.67 1.50 0.31
CA ARG A 149 -4.34 2.72 -0.42
C ARG A 149 -2.91 3.20 -0.14
N ARG A 150 -2.48 3.17 1.13
CA ARG A 150 -1.14 3.61 1.53
C ARG A 150 -0.05 2.69 1.03
N VAL A 151 -0.22 1.38 1.21
CA VAL A 151 0.71 0.38 0.68
C VAL A 151 0.81 0.52 -0.84
N THR A 152 -0.33 0.62 -1.54
CA THR A 152 -0.36 0.80 -3.00
C THR A 152 0.38 2.06 -3.44
N THR A 153 0.24 3.17 -2.70
CA THR A 153 0.94 4.43 -3.00
C THR A 153 2.45 4.23 -2.94
N VAL A 154 2.96 3.69 -1.84
CA VAL A 154 4.41 3.47 -1.63
C VAL A 154 4.98 2.48 -2.65
N VAL A 155 4.25 1.38 -2.91
CA VAL A 155 4.64 0.37 -3.91
C VAL A 155 4.74 0.99 -5.30
N ARG A 156 3.74 1.78 -5.72
CA ARG A 156 3.72 2.37 -7.06
C ARG A 156 4.76 3.47 -7.26
N THR A 157 5.25 4.11 -6.20
CA THR A 157 6.40 5.04 -6.29
C THR A 157 7.66 4.30 -6.75
N THR A 158 7.88 3.07 -6.28
CA THR A 158 9.07 2.27 -6.62
C THR A 158 8.85 1.38 -7.84
N TYR A 159 7.66 0.80 -7.96
CA TYR A 159 7.23 -0.11 -9.04
C TYR A 159 5.91 0.40 -9.66
N PRO A 160 5.96 1.37 -10.59
CA PRO A 160 4.76 2.01 -11.15
C PRO A 160 3.77 1.05 -11.80
N ARG A 161 4.29 -0.07 -12.34
CA ARG A 161 3.49 -1.10 -13.01
C ARG A 161 3.18 -2.32 -12.13
N ALA A 162 3.43 -2.27 -10.82
CA ALA A 162 3.08 -3.36 -9.93
C ALA A 162 1.58 -3.70 -9.99
N LEU A 163 1.26 -4.98 -9.77
CA LEU A 163 -0.09 -5.39 -9.40
C LEU A 163 -0.16 -5.39 -7.88
N VAL A 164 -1.22 -4.84 -7.30
CA VAL A 164 -1.41 -4.74 -5.85
C VAL A 164 -2.87 -5.03 -5.53
N GLN A 165 -3.12 -5.84 -4.51
CA GLN A 165 -4.45 -6.24 -4.09
C GLN A 165 -4.51 -6.42 -2.57
N GLY A 166 -5.64 -6.01 -1.98
CA GLY A 166 -5.92 -6.28 -0.57
C GLY A 166 -6.57 -7.64 -0.39
N ARG A 167 -6.16 -8.38 0.64
CA ARG A 167 -6.70 -9.70 1.02
C ARG A 167 -6.90 -9.77 2.54
N SER A 168 -8.15 -9.66 3.00
CA SER A 168 -8.47 -9.57 4.44
C SER A 168 -7.75 -8.40 5.14
N ASP A 169 -6.65 -8.67 5.83
CA ASP A 169 -5.78 -7.80 6.62
C ASP A 169 -4.36 -7.73 6.04
N GLN A 170 -4.20 -8.25 4.82
CA GLN A 170 -2.96 -8.27 4.07
C GLN A 170 -3.07 -7.46 2.78
N VAL A 171 -1.93 -7.04 2.27
CA VAL A 171 -1.77 -6.53 0.92
C VAL A 171 -0.74 -7.38 0.21
N VAL A 172 -1.12 -7.96 -0.93
CA VAL A 172 -0.24 -8.73 -1.80
C VAL A 172 0.10 -7.88 -3.02
N ALA A 173 1.36 -7.93 -3.45
CA ALA A 173 1.78 -7.30 -4.69
C ALA A 173 2.70 -8.21 -5.51
N LEU A 174 2.59 -8.09 -6.83
CA LEU A 174 3.53 -8.68 -7.78
C LEU A 174 4.34 -7.54 -8.41
N LEU A 175 5.65 -7.55 -8.13
CA LEU A 175 6.59 -6.49 -8.47
C LEU A 175 7.43 -6.92 -9.67
N PRO A 176 7.36 -6.24 -10.82
CA PRO A 176 8.20 -6.58 -11.97
C PRO A 176 9.64 -6.09 -11.77
N LEU A 177 10.60 -7.01 -11.88
CA LEU A 177 12.03 -6.70 -11.94
C LEU A 177 12.51 -6.48 -13.38
N GLY A 178 11.87 -7.15 -14.35
CA GLY A 178 12.33 -7.17 -15.73
C GLY A 178 13.36 -8.27 -15.95
N THR A 179 14.14 -8.15 -17.03
CA THR A 179 15.11 -9.18 -17.46
C THR A 179 16.46 -9.07 -16.74
N GLU A 180 16.78 -7.91 -16.19
CA GLU A 180 18.02 -7.67 -15.45
C GLU A 180 17.73 -7.59 -13.95
N VAL A 181 18.13 -8.63 -13.23
CA VAL A 181 17.90 -8.75 -11.79
C VAL A 181 19.12 -8.20 -11.04
N THR A 182 19.20 -6.88 -10.91
CA THR A 182 20.27 -6.19 -10.17
C THR A 182 19.71 -5.42 -8.97
N ASP A 183 20.40 -5.49 -7.83
CA ASP A 183 20.08 -4.75 -6.60
C ASP A 183 18.64 -4.91 -6.08
N HIS A 184 17.93 -5.96 -6.50
CA HIS A 184 16.53 -6.18 -6.17
C HIS A 184 16.33 -6.36 -4.66
N GLN A 185 17.26 -7.03 -3.96
CA GLN A 185 17.16 -7.25 -2.52
C GLN A 185 17.22 -5.93 -1.75
N ALA A 186 18.18 -5.06 -2.08
CA ALA A 186 18.31 -3.74 -1.45
C ALA A 186 17.08 -2.87 -1.73
N ARG A 187 16.59 -2.88 -2.98
CA ARG A 187 15.38 -2.14 -3.38
C ARG A 187 14.13 -2.64 -2.66
N SER A 188 13.94 -3.95 -2.57
CA SER A 188 12.81 -4.56 -1.86
C SER A 188 12.88 -4.28 -0.36
N HIS A 189 14.06 -4.41 0.25
CA HIS A 189 14.23 -4.09 1.66
C HIS A 189 13.93 -2.60 1.95
N ALA A 190 14.45 -1.69 1.13
CA ALA A 190 14.15 -0.26 1.23
C ALA A 190 12.64 0.02 1.08
N LEU A 191 11.97 -0.63 0.12
CA LEU A 191 10.52 -0.54 -0.06
C LEU A 191 9.77 -1.02 1.20
N GLY A 192 10.17 -2.14 1.79
CA GLY A 192 9.57 -2.65 3.02
C GLY A 192 9.70 -1.68 4.19
N LEU A 193 10.86 -1.03 4.34
CA LEU A 193 11.08 0.01 5.35
C LEU A 193 10.18 1.23 5.10
N GLN A 194 10.04 1.68 3.85
CA GLN A 194 9.17 2.79 3.48
C GLN A 194 7.70 2.48 3.77
N ILE A 195 7.22 1.27 3.47
CA ILE A 195 5.85 0.84 3.78
C ILE A 195 5.60 0.88 5.28
N ARG A 196 6.52 0.31 6.07
CA ARG A 196 6.43 0.27 7.52
C ARG A 196 6.38 1.68 8.13
N GLN A 197 7.24 2.58 7.64
CA GLN A 197 7.25 3.97 8.06
C GLN A 197 5.93 4.68 7.71
N ALA A 198 5.46 4.54 6.47
CA ALA A 198 4.23 5.18 6.00
C ALA A 198 2.98 4.72 6.77
N VAL A 199 2.95 3.46 7.22
CA VAL A 199 1.86 2.92 8.04
C VAL A 199 1.96 3.40 9.50
N ALA A 200 3.16 3.40 10.09
CA ALA A 200 3.39 3.89 11.45
C ALA A 200 3.02 5.38 11.59
N ASP A 201 3.41 6.20 10.61
CA ASP A 201 3.10 7.64 10.58
C ASP A 201 1.60 7.92 10.43
N TRP A 202 0.90 7.06 9.68
CA TRP A 202 -0.55 7.17 9.52
C TRP A 202 -1.30 6.87 10.81
N LYS A 203 -0.93 5.79 11.50
CA LYS A 203 -1.66 5.30 12.66
C LYS A 203 -0.67 4.81 13.73
N PRO A 204 -0.33 5.66 14.71
CA PRO A 204 0.54 5.24 15.82
C PRO A 204 -0.01 3.99 16.54
N GLY A 205 0.88 3.03 16.77
CA GLY A 205 0.53 1.71 17.34
C GLY A 205 0.01 0.68 16.33
N PHE A 206 -0.06 1.04 15.04
CA PHE A 206 -0.37 0.11 13.95
C PHE A 206 0.95 -0.27 13.27
N THR A 207 1.38 -1.52 13.46
CA THR A 207 2.61 -2.03 12.84
C THR A 207 2.27 -3.05 11.77
N VAL A 208 3.18 -3.16 10.81
CA VAL A 208 3.06 -4.11 9.70
C VAL A 208 4.39 -4.83 9.54
N SER A 209 4.30 -6.09 9.17
CA SER A 209 5.44 -6.87 8.71
C SER A 209 5.37 -7.02 7.19
N VAL A 210 6.53 -7.00 6.53
CA VAL A 210 6.66 -7.08 5.07
C VAL A 210 7.53 -8.27 4.71
N GLY A 211 7.01 -9.18 3.89
CA GLY A 211 7.72 -10.32 3.32
C GLY A 211 7.91 -10.16 1.81
N PHE A 212 9.07 -10.60 1.30
CA PHE A 212 9.38 -10.64 -0.13
C PHE A 212 9.82 -12.05 -0.53
N SER A 213 9.38 -12.55 -1.67
CA SER A 213 9.90 -13.79 -2.26
C SER A 213 11.28 -13.58 -2.88
N ALA A 214 11.95 -14.69 -3.18
CA ALA A 214 13.00 -14.70 -4.19
C ALA A 214 12.43 -14.26 -5.57
N PRO A 215 13.30 -13.83 -6.51
CA PRO A 215 12.89 -13.62 -7.90
C PRO A 215 12.28 -14.90 -8.49
N ILE A 216 11.13 -14.75 -9.14
CA ILE A 216 10.41 -15.84 -9.79
C ILE A 216 10.02 -15.48 -11.22
N GLU A 217 9.70 -16.49 -12.03
CA GLU A 217 9.10 -16.32 -13.35
C GLU A 217 7.58 -16.47 -13.26
N ALA A 218 6.86 -15.41 -13.62
CA ALA A 218 5.40 -15.43 -13.75
C ALA A 218 4.99 -16.02 -15.11
N PRO A 219 3.79 -16.62 -15.23
CA PRO A 219 2.73 -16.69 -14.21
C PRO A 219 2.81 -17.90 -13.27
N SER A 220 3.52 -18.96 -13.64
CA SER A 220 3.41 -20.29 -12.99
C SER A 220 3.95 -20.36 -11.56
N LEU A 221 5.01 -19.61 -11.23
CA LEU A 221 5.63 -19.66 -9.90
C LEU A 221 5.00 -18.68 -8.89
N VAL A 222 4.06 -17.82 -9.31
CA VAL A 222 3.45 -16.78 -8.45
C VAL A 222 2.74 -17.38 -7.25
N ALA A 223 1.92 -18.42 -7.45
CA ALA A 223 1.19 -19.10 -6.38
C ALA A 223 2.13 -19.82 -5.40
N GLY A 224 3.25 -20.36 -5.88
CA GLY A 224 4.29 -20.97 -5.04
C GLY A 224 4.96 -19.95 -4.13
N ALA A 225 5.44 -18.86 -4.73
CA ALA A 225 6.10 -17.77 -4.01
C ALA A 225 5.21 -17.15 -2.93
N LEU A 226 3.91 -16.94 -3.20
CA LEU A 226 2.98 -16.45 -2.18
C LEU A 226 2.87 -17.40 -0.98
N ARG A 227 2.79 -18.71 -1.22
CA ARG A 227 2.71 -19.71 -0.13
C ARG A 227 3.97 -19.70 0.74
N GLU A 228 5.14 -19.61 0.14
CA GLU A 228 6.42 -19.53 0.85
C GLU A 228 6.51 -18.28 1.71
N VAL A 229 6.21 -17.11 1.14
CA VAL A 229 6.20 -15.84 1.88
C VAL A 229 5.20 -15.88 3.02
N THR A 230 3.99 -16.39 2.77
CA THR A 230 2.95 -16.54 3.81
C THR A 230 3.43 -17.43 4.96
N SER A 231 4.08 -18.56 4.67
CA SER A 231 4.56 -19.50 5.69
C SER A 231 5.62 -18.87 6.62
N VAL A 232 6.55 -18.09 6.06
CA VAL A 232 7.56 -17.37 6.85
C VAL A 232 6.90 -16.29 7.70
N MET A 233 5.99 -15.51 7.12
CA MET A 233 5.28 -14.44 7.80
C MET A 233 4.41 -14.95 8.96
N GLU A 234 3.69 -16.05 8.74
CA GLU A 234 2.94 -16.73 9.81
C GLU A 234 3.85 -17.23 10.94
N SER A 235 5.04 -17.73 10.60
CA SER A 235 6.02 -18.18 11.60
C SER A 235 6.49 -17.00 12.46
N LEU A 236 6.83 -15.86 11.85
CA LEU A 236 7.20 -14.64 12.58
C LEU A 236 6.06 -14.14 13.47
N ALA A 237 4.82 -14.16 12.98
CA ALA A 237 3.64 -13.77 13.73
C ALA A 237 3.42 -14.67 14.97
N ARG A 238 3.62 -15.99 14.85
CA ARG A 238 3.53 -16.94 15.98
C ARG A 238 4.55 -16.63 17.08
N PHE A 239 5.73 -16.14 16.72
CA PHE A 239 6.77 -15.72 17.67
C PHE A 239 6.65 -14.26 18.11
N LYS A 240 5.58 -13.55 17.73
CA LYS A 240 5.36 -12.13 18.01
C LYS A 240 6.52 -11.24 17.54
N ARG A 241 7.20 -11.66 16.47
CA ARG A 241 8.23 -10.86 15.80
C ARG A 241 7.55 -9.94 14.78
N TRP A 242 7.07 -8.81 15.27
CA TRP A 242 6.35 -7.80 14.50
C TRP A 242 7.27 -6.74 13.92
N SER A 243 6.72 -5.88 13.05
CA SER A 243 7.45 -4.75 12.46
C SER A 243 8.68 -5.20 11.66
N GLN A 244 8.63 -6.40 11.07
CA GLN A 244 9.77 -7.01 10.37
C GLN A 244 9.73 -6.69 8.87
N VAL A 245 10.90 -6.61 8.25
CA VAL A 245 11.05 -6.63 6.79
C VAL A 245 11.93 -7.81 6.46
N VAL A 246 11.41 -8.78 5.71
CA VAL A 246 12.06 -10.07 5.50
C VAL A 246 12.06 -10.42 4.02
N ALA A 247 13.23 -10.72 3.49
CA ALA A 247 13.34 -11.46 2.25
C ALA A 247 13.32 -12.94 2.60
N VAL A 248 12.36 -13.68 2.05
CA VAL A 248 12.33 -15.14 2.12
C VAL A 248 13.41 -15.63 1.18
N PRO A 249 14.48 -16.29 1.70
CA PRO A 249 15.44 -16.91 0.82
C PRO A 249 14.76 -18.02 -0.01
N GLU A 250 15.44 -18.52 -1.03
CA GLU A 250 15.15 -19.83 -1.62
C GLU A 250 15.29 -20.91 -0.53
N LEU A 251 14.28 -21.02 0.33
CA LEU A 251 14.32 -21.90 1.48
C LEU A 251 13.94 -23.30 1.03
N GLY A 252 14.95 -24.02 0.56
CA GLY A 252 15.09 -25.39 1.04
C GLY A 252 15.07 -25.44 2.58
N LEU A 253 14.82 -26.63 3.13
CA LEU A 253 14.68 -26.96 4.55
C LEU A 253 15.58 -26.17 5.54
N THR A 254 16.78 -25.76 5.12
CA THR A 254 17.83 -25.14 5.93
C THR A 254 17.47 -23.79 6.54
N GLY A 255 16.74 -22.90 5.88
CA GLY A 255 16.42 -21.60 6.51
C GLY A 255 15.04 -21.52 7.16
N LEU A 256 14.20 -22.54 6.96
CA LEU A 256 13.10 -22.84 7.89
C LEU A 256 13.68 -23.28 9.25
N LEU A 257 14.81 -24.00 9.25
CA LEU A 257 15.57 -24.34 10.45
C LEU A 257 16.34 -23.15 11.02
N ALA A 258 16.92 -22.26 10.21
CA ALA A 258 17.61 -21.07 10.70
C ALA A 258 16.68 -19.98 11.29
N ALA A 259 15.40 -19.97 10.89
CA ALA A 259 14.38 -19.12 11.51
C ALA A 259 13.95 -19.63 12.90
N VAL A 260 14.26 -20.88 13.23
CA VAL A 260 14.14 -21.46 14.57
C VAL A 260 15.49 -21.25 15.26
N SER A 261 15.55 -20.35 16.23
CA SER A 261 16.77 -20.07 16.98
C SER A 261 17.42 -21.34 17.57
N ASP A 262 18.76 -21.30 17.65
CA ASP A 262 19.66 -22.38 18.08
C ASP A 262 19.23 -23.14 19.34
N GLU A 263 18.55 -22.48 20.28
CA GLU A 263 18.08 -23.10 21.52
C GLU A 263 17.15 -24.30 21.31
N ARG A 264 16.31 -24.30 20.25
CA ARG A 264 15.40 -25.42 20.00
C ARG A 264 16.04 -26.55 19.19
N LEU A 265 17.05 -26.26 18.37
CA LEU A 265 17.85 -27.30 17.71
C LEU A 265 18.67 -28.09 18.73
N VAL A 266 19.21 -27.41 19.74
CA VAL A 266 19.92 -28.05 20.87
C VAL A 266 18.96 -28.90 21.70
N ASP A 267 17.74 -28.42 21.98
CA ASP A 267 16.76 -29.18 22.79
C ASP A 267 16.13 -30.36 22.03
N TYR A 268 15.95 -30.24 20.71
CA TYR A 268 15.51 -31.33 19.85
C TYR A 268 16.60 -32.40 19.68
N SER A 269 17.85 -31.98 19.46
CA SER A 269 19.03 -32.87 19.42
C SER A 269 19.19 -33.63 20.73
N ARG A 270 19.14 -32.95 21.89
CA ARG A 270 19.23 -33.63 23.20
C ARG A 270 18.10 -34.63 23.45
N ARG A 271 16.89 -34.38 22.94
CA ARG A 271 15.74 -35.30 23.12
C ARG A 271 15.77 -36.53 22.22
N HIS A 272 16.32 -36.44 21.01
CA HIS A 272 16.23 -37.52 20.02
C HIS A 272 17.58 -38.19 19.71
N LEU A 273 18.69 -37.51 19.95
CA LEU A 273 20.04 -38.01 19.68
C LEU A 273 20.83 -38.29 20.96
N GLY A 274 20.33 -37.87 22.14
CA GLY A 274 21.03 -37.97 23.41
C GLY A 274 22.21 -36.99 23.50
N PRO A 275 22.93 -36.94 24.65
CA PRO A 275 24.14 -36.14 24.80
C PRO A 275 25.30 -36.64 23.94
#